data_AF-A0A7K1Z7N7-F1
#
_entry.id   AF-A0A7K1Z7N7-F1
#
_cell.length_a   1.000
_cell.length_b   1.000
_cell.length_c   1.000
_cell.angle_alpha   90.00
_cell.angle_beta   90.00
_cell.angle_gamma   90.00
#
_symmetry.space_group_name_H-M   'P 1'
#
loop_
_entity.id
_entity.type
_entity.pdbx_description
1 polymer ?
#
loop_
_entity_poly.entity_id
_entity_poly.type
_entity_poly.pdbx_seq_one_letter_code
_entity_poly.pdbx_strand_id
1 'polypeptide(L)' 'MDCEYPEDVIIKAVSGKLADKAPAVYDFLSAFTITNDDQLSMLPPVELDGEDVDEVAAQRIADNEGVWSAWIG' A
#
# COMPACT_ATOMS: atom_id res chain seq x y z
N MET A 1 -7.62 -14.92 -30.62
CA MET A 1 -8.58 -14.09 -29.87
C MET A 1 -7.73 -13.26 -28.93
N ASP A 2 -7.29 -12.07 -29.37
CA ASP A 2 -6.49 -11.15 -28.55
C ASP A 2 -7.43 -10.22 -27.78
N CYS A 3 -8.22 -10.81 -26.88
CA CYS A 3 -9.13 -10.07 -25.98
C CYS A 3 -8.71 -10.24 -24.52
N GLU A 4 -7.46 -10.65 -24.26
CA GLU A 4 -6.93 -10.70 -22.91
C GLU A 4 -6.64 -9.28 -22.44
N TYR A 5 -7.11 -8.94 -21.25
CA TYR A 5 -6.79 -7.66 -20.65
C TYR A 5 -5.28 -7.64 -20.33
N PRO A 6 -4.61 -6.50 -20.51
CA PRO A 6 -3.24 -6.37 -20.06
C PRO A 6 -3.16 -6.54 -18.53
N GLU A 7 -1.96 -6.80 -18.03
CA GLU A 7 -1.70 -6.80 -16.59
C GLU A 7 -2.05 -5.42 -16.00
N ASP A 8 -2.83 -5.41 -14.93
CA ASP A 8 -3.24 -4.19 -14.25
C ASP A 8 -2.12 -3.69 -13.33
N VAL A 9 -1.64 -2.47 -13.61
CA VAL A 9 -0.64 -1.81 -12.77
C VAL A 9 -1.32 -0.78 -11.88
N ILE A 10 -1.21 -0.97 -10.56
CA ILE A 10 -1.70 0.01 -9.59
C ILE A 10 -0.63 1.10 -9.40
N ILE A 11 -1.01 2.35 -9.67
CA ILE A 11 -0.14 3.52 -9.51
C ILE A 11 -0.63 4.45 -8.41
N LYS A 12 0.30 5.14 -7.75
CA LYS A 12 0.00 6.17 -6.75
C LYS A 12 0.10 7.53 -7.40
N ALA A 13 -1.03 8.21 -7.54
CA ALA A 13 -1.08 9.59 -8.01
C ALA A 13 -0.98 10.56 -6.83
N VAL A 14 -0.05 11.52 -6.91
CA VAL A 14 0.13 12.58 -5.90
C VAL A 14 0.04 13.95 -6.56
N SER A 15 -0.25 14.97 -5.74
CA SER A 15 -0.16 16.36 -6.21
C SER A 15 1.25 16.68 -6.67
N GLY A 16 1.40 17.34 -7.83
CA GLY A 16 2.69 17.79 -8.33
C GLY A 16 3.40 18.81 -7.41
N LYS A 17 2.70 19.36 -6.41
CA LYS A 17 3.27 20.28 -5.40
C LYS A 17 3.76 19.57 -4.14
N LEU A 18 3.61 18.25 -4.05
CA LEU A 18 3.86 17.50 -2.81
C LEU A 18 5.34 17.51 -2.43
N ALA A 19 6.25 17.34 -3.40
CA ALA A 19 7.69 17.38 -3.17
C ALA A 19 8.14 18.69 -2.49
N ASP A 20 7.59 19.84 -2.92
CA ASP A 20 7.93 21.14 -2.35
C ASP A 20 7.31 21.38 -0.97
N LYS A 21 6.08 20.89 -0.76
CA LYS A 21 5.31 21.18 0.46
C LYS A 21 5.57 20.21 1.60
N ALA A 22 5.88 18.96 1.30
CA ALA A 22 6.06 17.89 2.25
C ALA A 22 7.07 16.86 1.70
N PRO A 23 8.36 17.23 1.61
CA PRO A 23 9.39 16.39 0.98
C PRO A 23 9.49 15.00 1.62
N ALA A 24 9.44 14.91 2.96
CA ALA A 24 9.47 13.62 3.66
C ALA A 24 8.29 12.71 3.29
N VAL A 25 7.09 13.28 3.07
CA VAL A 25 5.91 12.52 2.64
C VAL A 25 6.05 12.09 1.18
N TYR A 26 6.63 12.95 0.34
CA TYR A 26 6.93 12.62 -1.05
C TYR A 26 7.91 11.44 -1.14
N ASP A 27 8.98 11.46 -0.34
CA ASP A 27 9.96 10.37 -0.28
C ASP A 27 9.31 9.07 0.20
N PHE A 28 8.52 9.14 1.27
CA PHE A 28 7.74 8.00 1.75
C PHE A 28 6.81 7.42 0.67
N LEU A 29 5.98 8.24 0.02
CA LEU A 29 5.05 7.75 -1.01
C LEU A 29 5.78 7.25 -2.27
N SER A 30 6.99 7.74 -2.52
CA SER A 30 7.85 7.26 -3.61
C SER A 30 8.40 5.86 -3.30
N ALA A 31 8.75 5.59 -2.04
CA ALA A 31 9.27 4.29 -1.60
C ALA A 31 8.17 3.25 -1.28
N PHE A 32 7.00 3.69 -0.83
CA PHE A 32 5.90 2.84 -0.41
C PHE A 32 5.53 1.82 -1.51
N THR A 33 5.53 0.53 -1.21
CA THR A 33 5.13 -0.50 -2.18
C THR A 33 4.25 -1.52 -1.47
N ILE A 34 3.20 -1.97 -2.12
CA ILE A 34 2.35 -3.06 -1.63
C ILE A 34 2.19 -4.09 -2.75
N THR A 35 2.39 -5.37 -2.41
CA THR A 35 2.26 -6.49 -3.36
C THR A 35 0.85 -7.09 -3.34
N ASN A 36 0.56 -7.99 -4.28
CA ASN A 36 -0.70 -8.74 -4.24
C ASN A 36 -0.81 -9.59 -2.96
N ASP A 37 0.29 -10.22 -2.53
CA ASP A 37 0.31 -11.03 -1.30
C ASP A 37 -0.01 -10.18 -0.07
N ASP A 38 0.49 -8.95 -0.05
CA ASP A 38 0.22 -7.98 1.01
C ASP A 38 -1.26 -7.57 1.07
N GLN A 39 -1.91 -7.41 -0.08
CA GLN A 39 -3.33 -7.10 -0.15
C GLN A 39 -4.18 -8.31 0.24
N LEU A 40 -3.82 -9.49 -0.26
CA LEU A 40 -4.50 -10.75 0.06
C LEU A 40 -4.35 -11.16 1.53
N SER A 41 -3.33 -10.67 2.24
CA SER A 41 -3.21 -10.88 3.69
C SER A 41 -4.21 -10.04 4.51
N MET A 42 -4.73 -8.93 3.95
CA MET A 42 -5.64 -8.02 4.65
C MET A 42 -7.09 -8.12 4.18
N LEU A 43 -7.34 -8.50 2.93
CA LEU A 43 -8.69 -8.55 2.36
C LEU A 43 -9.61 -9.57 3.04
N PRO A 44 -9.23 -10.85 3.26
CA PRO A 44 -10.14 -11.83 3.85
C PRO A 44 -10.62 -11.48 5.26
N PRO A 45 -9.76 -11.05 6.21
CA PRO A 45 -10.23 -10.63 7.55
C PRO A 45 -11.29 -9.53 7.50
N VAL A 46 -11.13 -8.56 6.60
CA VAL A 46 -12.09 -7.47 6.43
C VAL A 46 -13.37 -7.95 5.75
N GLU A 47 -13.26 -8.64 4.61
CA GLU A 47 -14.41 -8.94 3.75
C GLU A 47 -15.20 -10.20 4.16
N LEU A 48 -14.52 -11.20 4.73
CA LEU A 48 -15.13 -12.48 5.10
C LEU A 48 -15.44 -12.56 6.59
N ASP A 49 -14.52 -12.06 7.42
CA ASP A 49 -14.64 -12.17 8.89
C ASP A 49 -15.25 -10.91 9.52
N GLY A 50 -15.31 -9.80 8.77
CA GLY A 50 -15.93 -8.55 9.20
C GLY A 50 -15.11 -7.78 10.23
N GLU A 51 -13.79 -7.99 10.26
CA GLU A 51 -12.86 -7.25 11.11
C GLU A 51 -12.78 -5.77 10.70
N ASP A 52 -12.44 -4.92 11.67
CA ASP A 52 -12.29 -3.49 11.42
C ASP A 52 -11.03 -3.21 10.58
N VAL A 53 -11.17 -2.37 9.55
CA VAL A 53 -10.07 -2.05 8.61
C VAL A 53 -8.89 -1.39 9.31
N ASP A 54 -9.15 -0.53 10.31
CA ASP A 54 -8.09 0.17 11.02
C ASP A 54 -7.33 -0.80 11.92
N GLU A 55 -8.01 -1.76 12.55
CA GLU A 55 -7.37 -2.83 13.34
C GLU A 55 -6.49 -3.74 12.47
N VAL A 56 -6.99 -4.19 11.32
CA VAL A 56 -6.22 -5.03 10.38
C VAL A 56 -5.00 -4.27 9.85
N ALA A 57 -5.15 -2.99 9.48
CA ALA A 57 -4.04 -2.17 9.03
C ALA A 57 -3.01 -1.94 10.14
N ALA A 58 -3.45 -1.69 11.38
CA ALA A 58 -2.57 -1.51 12.53
C ALA A 58 -1.77 -2.78 12.83
N GLN A 59 -2.42 -3.96 12.80
CA GLN A 59 -1.76 -5.24 13.01
C GLN A 59 -0.68 -5.49 11.95
N ARG A 60 -0.99 -5.21 10.67
CA ARG A 60 0.00 -5.30 9.59
C ARG A 60 1.20 -4.37 9.82
N ILE A 61 0.98 -3.12 10.24
CA ILE A 61 2.09 -2.23 10.59
C ILE A 61 2.92 -2.82 11.73
N ALA A 62 2.29 -3.39 12.76
CA ALA A 62 3.02 -4.01 13.88
C ALA A 62 3.86 -5.22 13.43
N ASP A 63 3.32 -6.07 12.55
CA ASP A 63 3.96 -7.34 12.17
C ASP A 63 4.99 -7.20 11.04
N ASN A 64 4.93 -6.13 10.25
CA ASN A 64 5.72 -5.97 9.03
C ASN A 64 6.74 -4.82 9.08
N GLU A 65 7.34 -4.54 10.26
CA GLU A 65 8.37 -3.50 10.41
C GLU A 65 9.54 -3.65 9.44
N GLY A 66 9.99 -4.87 9.18
CA GLY A 66 11.07 -5.11 8.20
C GLY A 66 10.73 -4.69 6.76
N VAL A 67 9.43 -4.50 6.45
CA VAL A 67 8.97 -4.04 5.14
C VAL A 67 8.81 -2.52 5.14
N TRP A 68 8.00 -1.97 6.06
CA TRP A 68 7.64 -0.56 6.00
C TRP A 68 8.76 0.38 6.46
N SER A 69 9.67 -0.08 7.32
CA SER A 69 10.79 0.76 7.78
C SER A 69 11.69 1.18 6.63
N ALA A 70 11.78 0.39 5.56
CA ALA A 70 12.51 0.75 4.34
C ALA A 70 11.87 1.91 3.57
N TRP A 71 10.60 2.26 3.85
CA TRP A 71 9.91 3.38 3.21
C TRP A 71 10.12 4.69 3.95
N ILE A 72 10.63 4.64 5.18
CA ILE A 72 10.86 5.81 6.03
C ILE A 72 12.37 6.07 6.04
N GLY A 73 12.77 7.20 5.44
CA GLY A 73 14.14 7.71 5.42
C GLY A 73 14.40 8.74 6.51
#